data_AF-A0A099ZFX7-F1
#
_entry.id   AF-A0A099ZFX7-F1
#
_cell.length_a   1.000
_cell.length_b   1.000
_cell.length_c   1.000
_cell.angle_alpha   90.00
_cell.angle_beta   90.00
_cell.angle_gamma   90.00
#
_symmetry.space_group_name_H-M   'P 1'
#
loop_
_entity.id
_entity.type
_entity.pdbx_description
1 polymer ?
#
loop_
_entity_poly.entity_id
_entity_poly.type
_entity_poly.pdbx_seq_one_letter_code
_entity_poly.pdbx_strand_id
1 'polypeptide(L)' 'FGGIKGTSSRLQELQSNYSQKLEELRASINRTVQACGHRCSNVSLEGLGFTANFSAIPSVDQQLKALGEVSDSNLVASLE' A
#
# COMPACT_ATOMS: atom_id res chain seq x y z
N PHE A 1 -2.85 21.72 -3.86
CA PHE A 1 -2.60 20.43 -3.16
C PHE A 1 -3.72 19.38 -3.26
N GLY A 2 -4.96 19.73 -3.68
CA GLY A 2 -6.08 18.76 -3.73
C GLY A 2 -5.85 17.54 -4.62
N GLY A 3 -5.21 17.69 -5.79
CA GLY A 3 -4.88 16.57 -6.68
C GLY A 3 -3.94 15.54 -6.05
N ILE A 4 -2.97 15.99 -5.24
CA ILE A 4 -1.98 15.12 -4.61
C ILE A 4 -2.58 14.36 -3.41
N LYS A 5 -3.44 15.01 -2.63
CA LYS A 5 -4.25 14.33 -1.60
C LYS A 5 -5.15 13.25 -2.21
N GLY A 6 -5.74 13.52 -3.38
CA GLY A 6 -6.52 12.53 -4.13
C GLY A 6 -5.69 11.32 -4.59
N THR A 7 -4.48 11.56 -5.09
CA THR A 7 -3.55 10.48 -5.47
C THR A 7 -3.12 9.65 -4.27
N SER A 8 -2.79 10.28 -3.13
CA SER A 8 -2.38 9.57 -1.90
C SER A 8 -3.49 8.65 -1.37
N SER A 9 -4.72 9.17 -1.23
CA SER A 9 -5.88 8.39 -0.80
C SER A 9 -6.15 7.19 -1.72
N ARG A 10 -6.09 7.41 -3.04
CA ARG A 10 -6.29 6.34 -4.01
C ARG A 10 -5.18 5.28 -3.98
N LEU A 11 -3.94 5.65 -3.70
CA LEU A 11 -2.85 4.69 -3.49
C LEU A 11 -3.06 3.87 -2.22
N GLN A 12 -3.51 4.48 -1.13
CA GLN A 12 -3.86 3.78 0.11
C GLN A 12 -5.03 2.80 -0.07
N GLU A 13 -6.07 3.21 -0.80
CA GLU A 13 -7.21 2.35 -1.11
C GLU A 13 -6.77 1.14 -1.96
N LEU A 14 -5.98 1.40 -3.01
CA LEU A 14 -5.44 0.35 -3.86
C LEU A 14 -4.58 -0.63 -3.05
N GLN A 15 -3.74 -0.10 -2.16
CA GLN A 15 -2.89 -0.87 -1.25
C GLN A 15 -3.73 -1.78 -0.33
N SER A 16 -4.75 -1.24 0.32
CA SER A 16 -5.65 -2.01 1.19
C SER A 16 -6.35 -3.13 0.40
N ASN A 17 -6.86 -2.80 -0.79
CA ASN A 17 -7.56 -3.75 -1.65
C ASN A 17 -6.68 -4.92 -2.10
N TYR A 18 -5.44 -4.65 -2.54
CA TYR A 18 -4.51 -5.70 -2.95
C TYR A 18 -4.06 -6.56 -1.77
N SER A 19 -3.85 -5.97 -0.59
CA SER A 19 -3.51 -6.71 0.62
C SER A 19 -4.56 -7.78 0.93
N GLN A 20 -5.84 -7.35 0.99
CA GLN A 20 -6.95 -8.25 1.26
C GLN A 20 -7.07 -9.36 0.20
N LYS A 21 -6.97 -9.01 -1.09
CA LYS A 21 -7.04 -10.00 -2.19
C LYS A 21 -5.95 -11.06 -2.12
N LEU A 22 -4.74 -10.68 -1.72
CA LEU A 22 -3.61 -11.61 -1.59
C LEU A 22 -3.79 -12.55 -0.40
N GLU A 23 -4.36 -12.07 0.71
CA GLU A 23 -4.74 -12.92 1.84
C GLU A 23 -5.84 -13.93 1.46
N GLU A 24 -6.88 -13.47 0.75
CA GLU A 24 -7.96 -14.32 0.25
C GLU A 24 -7.44 -15.40 -0.70
N LEU A 25 -6.53 -15.03 -1.62
CA LEU A 25 -5.88 -15.97 -2.53
C LEU A 25 -5.08 -17.02 -1.76
N ARG A 26 -4.29 -16.61 -0.77
CA ARG A 26 -3.52 -17.53 0.08
C ARG A 26 -4.45 -18.50 0.83
N ALA A 27 -5.55 -18.01 1.36
CA ALA A 27 -6.55 -18.84 2.05
C ALA A 27 -7.22 -19.84 1.09
N SER A 28 -7.47 -19.44 -0.17
CA SER A 28 -8.01 -20.32 -1.21
C SER A 28 -7.03 -21.45 -1.55
N ILE A 29 -5.76 -21.12 -1.80
CA ILE A 29 -4.71 -22.10 -2.10
C ILE A 29 -4.55 -23.10 -0.95
N ASN A 30 -4.55 -22.62 0.30
CA ASN A 30 -4.46 -23.49 1.47
C ASN A 30 -5.61 -24.51 1.53
N ARG A 31 -6.86 -24.06 1.29
CA ARG A 31 -8.03 -24.95 1.20
C ARG A 31 -7.88 -25.99 0.08
N THR A 32 -7.36 -25.59 -1.09
CA THR A 32 -7.13 -26.52 -2.20
C THR A 32 -6.08 -27.58 -1.85
N VAL A 33 -4.97 -27.20 -1.21
CA VAL A 33 -3.93 -28.14 -0.79
C VAL A 33 -4.46 -29.11 0.27
N GLN A 34 -5.24 -28.62 1.23
CA GLN A 34 -5.91 -29.45 2.22
C GLN A 34 -6.88 -30.45 1.58
N ALA A 35 -7.68 -30.00 0.62
CA ALA A 35 -8.63 -30.85 -0.11
C ALA A 35 -7.94 -31.91 -0.99
N CYS A 36 -6.75 -31.60 -1.53
CA CYS A 36 -5.93 -32.57 -2.26
C CYS A 36 -5.42 -33.71 -1.35
N GLY A 37 -5.28 -33.45 -0.05
CA GLY A 37 -4.89 -34.44 0.95
C GLY A 37 -3.46 -34.95 0.76
N HIS A 38 -3.25 -36.24 1.03
CA HIS A 38 -1.90 -36.83 1.12
C HIS A 38 -1.07 -36.69 -0.17
N ARG A 39 -1.70 -36.58 -1.34
CA ARG A 39 -1.00 -36.39 -2.63
C ARG A 39 -0.32 -35.03 -2.77
N CYS A 40 -0.81 -34.01 -2.05
CA CYS A 40 -0.21 -32.68 -2.02
C CYS A 40 0.59 -32.42 -0.74
N SER A 41 0.93 -33.46 0.04
CA SER A 41 1.68 -33.32 1.30
C SER A 41 3.06 -32.69 1.13
N ASN A 42 3.67 -32.83 -0.05
CA ASN A 42 4.96 -32.23 -0.39
C ASN A 42 4.84 -30.80 -0.96
N VAL A 43 3.62 -30.27 -1.12
CA VAL A 43 3.40 -28.90 -1.60
C VAL A 43 3.62 -27.95 -0.42
N SER A 44 4.74 -27.23 -0.45
CA SER A 44 4.99 -26.18 0.53
C SER A 44 4.21 -24.91 0.15
N LEU A 45 3.56 -24.31 1.15
CA LEU A 45 2.98 -22.96 1.03
C LEU A 45 4.01 -21.88 1.43
N GLU A 46 5.22 -22.28 1.79
CA GLU A 46 6.32 -21.39 2.11
C GLU A 46 6.75 -20.66 0.82
N GLY A 47 6.66 -19.33 0.82
CA GLY A 47 6.80 -18.49 -0.39
C GLY A 47 5.49 -17.93 -0.94
N LEU A 48 4.32 -18.46 -0.56
CA LEU A 48 3.01 -17.82 -0.77
C LEU A 48 2.70 -16.73 0.27
N GLY A 49 3.69 -16.37 1.08
CA GLY A 49 3.68 -15.13 1.83
C GLY A 49 3.80 -13.97 0.85
N PHE A 50 2.68 -13.56 0.27
CA PHE A 50 2.61 -12.33 -0.51
C PHE A 50 2.90 -11.17 0.43
N THR A 51 4.18 -10.85 0.57
CA THR A 51 4.63 -9.71 1.35
C THR A 51 4.64 -8.56 0.38
N ALA A 52 3.49 -7.95 0.21
CA ALA A 52 3.48 -6.74 -0.57
C ALA A 52 4.18 -5.66 0.27
N ASN A 53 5.41 -5.34 -0.14
CA ASN A 53 6.26 -4.34 0.51
C ASN A 53 5.78 -2.95 0.10
N PHE A 54 4.66 -2.56 0.69
CA PHE A 54 4.01 -1.29 0.39
C PHE A 54 4.67 -0.10 1.09
N SER A 55 5.71 -0.34 1.91
CA SER A 55 6.62 0.68 2.42
C SER A 55 7.44 1.37 1.31
N ALA A 56 7.45 0.78 0.10
CA ALA A 56 8.08 1.35 -1.09
C ALA A 56 7.29 2.52 -1.72
N ILE A 57 6.07 2.81 -1.27
CA ILE A 57 5.34 4.02 -1.68
C ILE A 57 5.69 5.12 -0.68
N PRO A 58 6.64 6.02 -0.97
CA PRO A 58 6.98 7.11 -0.06
C PRO A 58 5.76 8.01 0.13
N SER A 59 5.36 8.23 1.38
CA SER A 59 4.38 9.27 1.70
C SER A 59 4.98 10.63 1.33
N VAL A 60 4.17 11.46 0.68
CA VAL A 60 4.49 12.85 0.35
C VAL A 60 3.78 13.84 1.28
N ASP A 61 3.04 13.35 2.29
CA ASP A 61 2.20 14.18 3.15
C ASP A 61 3.00 15.24 3.91
N GLN A 62 4.20 14.90 4.38
CA GLN A 62 5.07 15.84 5.10
C GLN A 62 5.61 16.94 4.18
N GLN A 63 6.00 16.59 2.94
CA GLN A 63 6.46 17.54 1.93
C GLN A 63 5.31 18.48 1.50
N LEU A 64 4.10 17.94 1.35
CA LEU A 64 2.92 18.74 1.02
C LEU A 64 2.50 19.65 2.16
N LYS A 65 2.64 19.21 3.41
CA LYS A 65 2.37 20.04 4.59
C LYS A 65 3.35 21.20 4.65
N ALA A 66 4.65 20.94 4.47
CA ALA A 66 5.68 21.99 4.44
C ALA A 66 5.44 22.99 3.28
N LEU A 67 5.09 22.50 2.09
CA LEU A 67 4.73 23.36 0.96
C LEU A 67 3.45 24.18 1.21
N GLY A 68 2.48 23.61 1.92
CA GLY A 68 1.28 24.32 2.37
C GLY A 68 1.63 25.44 3.35
N GLU A 69 2.44 25.14 4.36
CA GLU A 69 2.92 26.12 5.35
C GLU A 69 3.69 27.27 4.68
N VAL A 70 4.56 26.98 3.70
CA VAL A 70 5.25 28.02 2.92
C VAL A 70 4.27 28.85 2.08
N SER A 71 3.33 28.20 1.38
CA SER A 71 2.32 28.90 0.58
C SER A 71 1.41 29.79 1.44
N ASP A 72 1.01 29.31 2.62
CA ASP A 72 0.12 30.02 3.55
C ASP A 72 0.87 31.14 4.29
N SER A 73 2.17 30.97 4.52
CA SER A 73 2.99 31.97 5.22
C SER A 73 3.22 33.25 4.45
N ASN A 74 2.78 33.36 3.18
CA ASN A 74 2.83 34.56 2.34
C ASN A 74 4.25 35.14 2.28
N LEU A 75 4.99 34.92 1.18
CA LEU A 75 6.35 35.47 0.94
C LEU A 75 6.38 37.02 0.80
N VAL A 76 5.62 37.75 1.63
CA VAL A 76 5.59 39.21 1.78
C VAL A 76 6.74 39.69 2.69
N ALA A 77 7.83 38.94 2.75
CA ALA A 77 9.04 39.39 3.42
C ALA A 77 10.22 39.09 2.49
N SER A 78 10.58 40.10 1.70
CA SER A 78 11.90 40.38 1.10
C SER A 78 11.79 40.89 -0.35
N LEU A 79 11.13 42.04 -0.53
CA LEU A 79 11.39 42.97 -1.63
C LEU A 79 11.37 44.40 -1.06
N GLU A 80 12.30 44.68 -0.15
CA GLU A 80 12.78 46.05 0.09
C GLU A 80 14.10 46.25 -0.66
#